data_AF-A0A0D0D7M4-F1
#
_entry.id   AF-A0A0D0D7M4-F1
#
_cell.length_a   1.000
_cell.length_b   1.000
_cell.length_c   1.000
_cell.angle_alpha   90.00
_cell.angle_beta   90.00
_cell.angle_gamma   90.00
#
_symmetry.space_group_name_H-M   'P 1'
#
loop_
_entity.id
_entity.type
_entity.pdbx_description
1 polymer ?
#
loop_
_entity_poly.entity_id
_entity_poly.type
_entity_poly.pdbx_seq_one_letter_code
_entity_poly.pdbx_strand_id
1 'polypeptide(L)'
;MVGHSGKNGCHIYCGVLGHRKDRGTHYYPALLCPHDHTVARLDHNYIDTFKLPHGGSAEYADNLKKIVSVHNQTQWDRMKTETGITNPPLILSLDPTHSLGVPLCMTTDIVHL
;
A
#
# COMPACT_ATOMS: atom_id res chain seq x y z
N MET A 1 0.00 -5.53 7.19
CA MET A 1 0.20 -5.20 5.75
C MET A 1 1.15 -6.21 5.14
N VAL A 2 1.21 -6.31 3.80
CA VAL A 2 2.06 -7.31 3.10
C VAL A 2 3.54 -6.91 3.06
N GLY A 3 3.89 -5.74 3.61
CA GLY A 3 5.25 -5.22 3.63
C GLY A 3 5.80 -5.00 2.22
N HIS A 4 7.11 -5.20 2.06
CA HIS A 4 7.81 -4.96 0.79
C HIS A 4 7.31 -5.83 -0.37
N SER A 5 6.68 -6.97 -0.11
CA SER A 5 6.21 -7.88 -1.17
C SER A 5 4.89 -7.45 -1.81
N GLY A 6 4.16 -6.49 -1.23
CA GLY A 6 2.93 -5.95 -1.79
C GLY A 6 3.16 -4.77 -2.73
N LYS A 7 2.24 -4.57 -3.68
CA LYS A 7 2.24 -3.40 -4.56
C LYS A 7 2.04 -2.11 -3.77
N ASN A 8 1.20 -2.11 -2.75
CA ASN A 8 1.12 -1.01 -1.78
C ASN A 8 1.76 -1.45 -0.46
N GLY A 9 3.06 -1.22 -0.30
CA GLY A 9 3.80 -1.67 0.88
C GLY A 9 3.79 -0.67 2.04
N CYS A 10 3.29 0.55 1.82
CA CYS A 10 3.41 1.65 2.75
C CYS A 10 2.46 1.51 3.95
N HIS A 11 3.00 1.47 5.17
CA HIS A 11 2.19 1.36 6.38
C HIS A 11 1.33 2.59 6.69
N ILE A 12 1.78 3.78 6.29
CA ILE A 12 0.98 5.00 6.37
C ILE A 12 0.03 5.16 5.17
N TYR A 13 -0.02 4.18 4.26
CA TYR A 13 -0.89 4.18 3.09
C TYR A 13 -0.80 5.48 2.26
N CYS A 14 0.41 6.01 2.03
CA CYS A 14 0.60 7.30 1.37
C CYS A 14 0.24 7.31 -0.14
N GLY A 15 -0.09 6.15 -0.73
CA GLY A 15 -0.40 6.02 -2.15
C GLY A 15 0.81 5.77 -3.05
N VAL A 16 2.04 5.82 -2.52
CA VAL A 16 3.22 5.33 -3.24
C VAL A 16 3.14 3.82 -3.40
N LEU A 17 3.28 3.38 -4.64
CA LEU A 17 3.28 1.98 -5.01
C LEU A 17 4.71 1.48 -5.19
N GLY A 18 4.90 0.20 -4.91
CA GLY A 18 6.14 -0.52 -5.14
C GLY A 18 6.32 -0.87 -6.61
N HIS A 19 7.57 -1.01 -7.01
CA HIS A 19 7.97 -1.41 -8.33
C HIS A 19 8.18 -2.92 -8.41
N ARG A 20 7.80 -3.54 -9.53
CA ARG A 20 8.05 -4.95 -9.79
C ARG A 20 8.88 -5.09 -11.05
N LYS A 21 9.97 -5.86 -10.99
CA LYS A 21 10.77 -6.22 -12.16
C LYS A 21 9.90 -6.92 -13.20
N ASP A 22 10.23 -6.79 -14.49
CA ASP A 22 9.53 -7.55 -15.53
C ASP A 22 9.63 -9.06 -15.22
N ARG A 23 8.48 -9.75 -15.31
CA ARG A 23 8.31 -11.16 -14.91
C ARG A 23 8.67 -11.50 -13.45
N GLY A 24 8.93 -10.51 -12.61
CA GLY A 24 9.19 -10.71 -11.19
C GLY A 24 7.91 -11.02 -10.41
N THR A 25 8.05 -11.72 -9.29
CA THR A 25 6.95 -12.05 -8.36
C THR A 25 6.87 -11.09 -7.17
N HIS A 26 7.92 -10.33 -6.91
CA HIS A 26 8.05 -9.44 -5.75
C HIS A 26 8.05 -7.98 -6.14
N TYR A 27 7.33 -7.18 -5.36
CA TYR A 27 7.43 -5.73 -5.38
C TYR A 27 8.61 -5.26 -4.52
N TYR A 28 9.10 -4.07 -4.80
CA TYR A 28 10.19 -3.42 -4.10
C TYR A 28 9.83 -1.94 -3.91
N PRO A 29 10.14 -1.34 -2.74
CA PRO A 29 10.01 0.09 -2.55
C PRO A 29 11.12 0.81 -3.31
N ALA A 30 10.92 1.02 -4.62
CA ALA A 30 11.85 1.74 -5.47
C ALA A 30 11.16 3.01 -5.98
N LEU A 31 11.62 4.16 -5.49
CA LEU A 31 11.12 5.47 -5.91
C LEU A 31 11.76 5.96 -7.22
N LEU A 32 12.98 5.48 -7.49
CA LEU A 32 13.79 5.85 -8.65
C LEU A 32 13.75 4.76 -9.72
N CYS A 33 13.55 5.17 -10.98
CA CYS A 33 13.72 4.27 -12.12
C CYS A 33 15.22 4.12 -12.42
N PRO A 34 15.73 2.89 -12.65
CA PRO A 34 17.09 2.72 -13.16
C PRO A 34 17.21 3.35 -14.55
N HIS A 35 18.36 3.98 -14.83
CA HIS A 35 18.58 4.89 -15.96
C HIS A 35 18.30 4.31 -17.37
N ASP A 36 18.23 2.97 -17.51
CA ASP A 36 18.16 2.27 -18.81
C ASP A 36 16.91 1.38 -19.00
N HIS A 37 15.89 1.51 -18.14
CA HIS A 37 14.69 0.68 -18.24
C HIS A 37 13.49 1.42 -18.87
N THR A 38 13.36 1.33 -20.20
CA THR A 38 12.09 1.57 -20.91
C THR A 38 11.18 0.36 -20.74
N VAL A 39 10.64 0.15 -19.53
CA VAL A 39 9.56 -0.81 -19.33
C VAL A 39 8.25 -0.06 -19.51
N ALA A 40 7.47 -0.44 -20.52
CA ALA A 40 6.14 0.12 -20.86
C ALA A 40 5.05 -0.07 -19.78
N ARG A 41 5.46 -0.42 -18.55
CA ARG A 41 4.61 -0.86 -17.44
C ARG A 41 5.09 -0.30 -16.09
N LEU A 42 5.62 0.92 -16.11
CA LEU A 42 5.73 1.70 -14.89
C LEU A 42 4.31 2.07 -14.46
N ASP A 43 3.81 1.41 -13.42
CA ASP A 43 2.47 1.64 -12.86
C ASP A 43 2.32 3.07 -12.26
N HIS A 44 3.39 3.89 -12.24
CA HIS A 44 3.44 5.23 -11.63
C HIS A 44 4.64 6.02 -12.20
N ASN A 45 4.44 7.32 -12.41
CA ASN A 45 5.51 8.26 -12.77
C ASN A 45 6.44 8.48 -11.57
N TYR A 46 7.72 8.76 -11.85
CA TYR A 46 8.77 9.16 -10.91
C TYR A 46 8.26 9.89 -9.66
N ILE A 47 8.68 9.45 -8.47
CA ILE A 47 8.37 10.11 -7.20
C ILE A 47 9.66 10.67 -6.62
N ASP A 48 9.75 11.98 -6.57
CA ASP A 48 10.83 12.70 -5.88
C ASP A 48 10.75 12.36 -4.38
N THR A 49 11.83 11.80 -3.82
CA THR A 49 11.93 11.44 -2.41
C THR A 49 11.67 12.64 -1.48
N PHE A 50 11.93 13.87 -1.95
CA PHE A 50 11.65 15.10 -1.19
C PHE A 50 10.19 15.57 -1.30
N LYS A 51 9.38 14.93 -2.16
CA LYS A 51 7.96 15.24 -2.39
C LYS A 51 7.08 14.01 -2.22
N LEU A 52 7.35 13.22 -1.19
CA LEU A 52 6.49 12.08 -0.86
C LEU A 52 5.08 12.57 -0.47
N PRO A 53 4.03 11.90 -0.95
CA PRO A 53 2.68 12.20 -0.53
C PRO A 53 2.52 11.97 0.97
N HIS A 54 1.67 12.77 1.61
CA HIS A 54 1.32 12.57 3.01
C HIS A 54 0.65 11.20 3.20
N GLY A 55 0.84 10.62 4.39
CA GLY A 55 0.13 9.41 4.80
C GLY A 55 -1.39 9.59 4.79
N GLY A 56 -2.11 8.48 4.66
CA GLY A 56 -3.57 8.46 4.67
C GLY A 56 -4.19 8.74 3.31
N SER A 57 -3.86 7.94 2.29
CA SER A 57 -4.59 8.00 1.02
C SER A 57 -6.08 7.72 1.24
N ALA A 58 -6.92 8.51 0.57
CA ALA A 58 -8.37 8.39 0.58
C ALA A 58 -8.85 6.98 0.16
N GLU A 59 -8.03 6.25 -0.59
CA GLU A 59 -8.34 4.91 -1.07
C GLU A 59 -8.32 3.84 0.03
N TYR A 60 -7.73 4.12 1.20
CA TYR A 60 -7.60 3.13 2.27
C TYR A 60 -8.96 2.54 2.67
N ALA A 61 -9.96 3.39 2.93
CA ALA A 61 -11.28 2.97 3.36
C ALA A 61 -12.00 2.14 2.26
N ASP A 62 -11.84 2.52 1.00
CA ASP A 62 -12.45 1.81 -0.12
C ASP A 62 -11.79 0.46 -0.36
N ASN A 63 -10.46 0.39 -0.28
CA ASN A 63 -9.71 -0.85 -0.42
C ASN A 63 -9.98 -1.80 0.77
N LEU A 64 -10.20 -1.26 1.96
CA LEU A 64 -10.65 -2.03 3.11
C LEU A 64 -12.05 -2.62 2.89
N LYS A 65 -13.02 -1.84 2.40
CA LYS A 65 -14.36 -2.38 2.07
C LYS A 65 -14.27 -3.50 1.04
N LYS A 66 -13.45 -3.31 -0.01
CA LYS A 66 -13.22 -4.34 -1.02
C LYS A 66 -12.65 -5.61 -0.41
N ILE A 67 -11.59 -5.52 0.41
CA ILE A 67 -10.94 -6.71 0.98
C ILE A 67 -11.87 -7.50 1.92
N VAL A 68 -12.69 -6.80 2.72
CA VAL A 68 -13.68 -7.42 3.61
C VAL A 68 -14.79 -8.13 2.82
N SER A 69 -15.09 -7.66 1.60
CA SER A 69 -16.11 -8.28 0.72
C SER A 69 -15.62 -9.51 -0.06
N VAL A 70 -14.35 -9.89 0.05
CA VAL A 70 -13.80 -11.04 -0.69
C VAL A 70 -14.08 -12.36 0.03
N HIS A 71 -14.57 -13.35 -0.71
CA HIS A 71 -14.92 -14.68 -0.19
C HIS A 71 -14.11 -15.83 -0.82
N ASN A 72 -13.16 -15.53 -1.70
CA ASN A 72 -12.34 -16.51 -2.42
C ASN A 72 -10.84 -16.26 -2.16
N GLN A 73 -10.10 -17.32 -1.84
CA GLN A 73 -8.66 -17.24 -1.56
C GLN A 73 -7.85 -16.60 -2.69
N THR A 74 -8.12 -16.96 -3.95
CA THR A 74 -7.39 -16.38 -5.09
C THR A 74 -7.63 -14.88 -5.23
N GLN A 75 -8.88 -14.45 -4.98
CA GLN A 75 -9.22 -13.02 -4.98
C GLN A 75 -8.59 -12.33 -3.77
N TRP A 76 -8.53 -13.00 -2.62
CA TRP A 76 -7.92 -12.47 -1.41
C TRP A 76 -6.43 -12.20 -1.62
N ASP A 77 -5.69 -13.17 -2.16
CA ASP A 77 -4.24 -13.03 -2.40
C ASP A 77 -3.94 -11.93 -3.42
N ARG A 78 -4.78 -11.81 -4.47
CA ARG A 78 -4.70 -10.71 -5.43
C ARG A 78 -4.95 -9.37 -4.75
N MET A 79 -6.04 -9.23 -4.00
CA MET A 79 -6.43 -7.97 -3.34
C MET A 79 -5.44 -7.58 -2.26
N LYS A 80 -4.93 -8.53 -1.49
CA LYS A 80 -3.85 -8.34 -0.52
C LYS A 80 -2.62 -7.76 -1.21
N THR A 81 -2.21 -8.35 -2.34
CA THR A 81 -1.05 -7.87 -3.11
C THR A 81 -1.24 -6.46 -3.66
N GLU A 82 -2.41 -6.16 -4.25
CA GLU A 82 -2.69 -4.83 -4.81
C GLU A 82 -2.83 -3.76 -3.72
N THR A 83 -3.59 -4.05 -2.67
CA THR A 83 -3.97 -3.07 -1.65
C THR A 83 -2.96 -2.93 -0.53
N GLY A 84 -2.08 -3.90 -0.30
CA GLY A 84 -1.19 -3.87 0.86
C GLY A 84 -1.80 -4.40 2.16
N ILE A 85 -3.12 -4.60 2.20
CA ILE A 85 -3.86 -4.87 3.43
C ILE A 85 -3.93 -6.38 3.65
N THR A 86 -3.56 -6.83 4.85
CA THR A 86 -3.59 -8.26 5.23
C THR A 86 -4.56 -8.55 6.34
N ASN A 87 -4.82 -7.54 7.18
CA ASN A 87 -5.73 -7.63 8.30
C ASN A 87 -6.18 -6.19 8.60
N PRO A 88 -7.49 -5.92 8.72
CA PRO A 88 -7.98 -4.66 9.27
C PRO A 88 -7.40 -4.45 10.68
N PRO A 89 -6.88 -3.26 11.01
CA PRO A 89 -6.47 -2.99 12.38
C PRO A 89 -7.67 -3.00 13.32
N LEU A 90 -7.49 -3.59 14.51
CA LEU A 90 -8.55 -3.75 15.53
C LEU A 90 -9.24 -2.43 15.90
N ILE A 91 -8.52 -1.31 15.82
CA ILE A 91 -9.06 0.02 16.11
C ILE A 91 -10.22 0.42 15.17
N LEU A 92 -10.31 -0.18 13.98
CA LEU A 92 -11.44 0.03 13.05
C LEU A 92 -12.68 -0.76 13.44
N SER A 93 -12.57 -1.69 14.39
CA SER A 93 -13.73 -2.38 14.98
C SER A 93 -14.36 -1.57 16.11
N LEU A 94 -13.74 -0.45 16.53
CA LEU A 94 -14.35 0.47 17.50
C LEU A 94 -15.44 1.31 16.85
N ASP A 95 -16.46 1.66 17.62
CA ASP A 95 -17.51 2.58 17.18
C ASP A 95 -16.88 3.93 16.75
N PRO A 96 -17.11 4.40 15.51
CA PRO A 96 -16.57 5.68 15.04
C PRO A 96 -16.96 6.88 15.89
N THR A 97 -18.08 6.82 16.61
CA THR A 97 -18.54 7.89 17.53
C THR A 97 -17.77 7.91 18.85
N HIS A 98 -17.09 6.80 19.17
CA HIS A 98 -16.28 6.62 20.38
C HIS A 98 -14.78 6.42 20.08
N SER A 99 -14.36 6.62 18.82
CA SER A 99 -12.99 6.43 18.36
C SER A 99 -12.49 7.69 17.66
N LEU A 100 -11.27 8.11 17.97
CA LEU A 100 -10.60 9.23 17.30
C LEU A 100 -10.02 8.84 15.92
N GLY A 101 -10.34 7.64 15.42
CA GLY A 101 -9.77 7.08 14.21
C GLY A 101 -8.38 6.48 14.43
N VAL A 102 -7.72 6.07 13.35
CA VAL A 102 -6.34 5.55 13.41
C VAL A 102 -5.39 6.71 13.70
N PRO A 103 -4.66 6.72 14.83
CA PRO A 103 -3.73 7.79 15.13
C PRO A 103 -2.60 7.83 14.10
N LEU A 104 -2.42 8.97 13.44
CA LEU A 104 -1.30 9.21 12.52
C LEU A 104 0.08 9.12 13.21
N CYS A 105 0.10 9.17 14.55
CA CYS A 105 1.30 9.13 15.38
C CYS A 105 1.71 7.73 15.84
N MET A 106 0.96 6.67 15.51
CA MET A 106 1.52 5.33 15.66
C MET A 106 2.71 5.26 14.71
N THR A 107 3.91 5.12 15.27
CA THR A 107 5.21 5.00 14.58
C THR A 107 5.13 3.90 13.52
N THR A 108 4.54 4.23 12.40
CA THR A 108 4.38 3.34 11.27
C THR A 108 5.58 3.63 10.43
N ASP A 109 6.55 2.72 10.48
CA ASP A 109 7.75 2.81 9.67
C ASP A 109 7.34 3.12 8.23
N ILE A 110 7.83 4.25 7.72
CA ILE A 110 7.67 4.60 6.32
C ILE A 110 8.66 3.69 5.58
N VAL A 111 8.17 2.53 5.14
CA VAL A 111 8.98 1.52 4.44
C VAL A 111 9.24 1.91 2.97
N HIS A 112 9.44 3.21 2.68
CA HIS A 112 9.97 3.68 1.39
C HIS A 112 11.48 3.92 1.42
N LEU A 113 12.12 3.81 2.58
CA LEU A 113 13.56 4.01 2.78
C LEU A 113 14.34 2.73 2.48
#